data_AF-A0A8J6JTE2-F1
#
_entry.id   AF-A0A8J6JTE2-F1
#
_cell.length_a   1.000
_cell.length_b   1.000
_cell.length_c   1.000
_cell.angle_alpha   90.00
_cell.angle_beta   90.00
_cell.angle_gamma   90.00
#
_symmetry.space_group_name_H-M   'P 1'
#
loop_
_entity.id
_entity.type
_entity.pdbx_description
1 polymer ?
#
loop_
_entity_poly.entity_id
_entity_poly.type
_entity_poly.pdbx_seq_one_letter_code
_entity_poly.pdbx_strand_id
1 'polypeptide(L)' 'MTDNPLWPWEGRDWPNAGVSRFVRAAGFDWHVQRIGSGPKVVLLHGTGAATHSWRDAMPLLASHFDVLAMDLPGHGFT' A
#
# COMPACT_ATOMS: atom_id res chain seq x y z
N MET A 1 1.57 -14.91 -19.46
CA MET A 1 0.56 -14.60 -18.44
C MET A 1 1.33 -14.26 -17.19
N THR A 2 1.35 -13.00 -16.78
CA THR A 2 1.84 -12.66 -15.45
C THR A 2 0.69 -12.92 -14.48
N ASP A 3 0.84 -13.94 -13.63
CA ASP A 3 -0.07 -14.16 -12.50
C ASP A 3 0.15 -13.02 -11.51
N ASN A 4 -0.56 -11.90 -11.72
CA ASN A 4 -0.61 -10.84 -10.72
C ASN A 4 -1.42 -11.33 -9.52
N PRO A 5 -0.96 -11.05 -8.29
CA PRO A 5 -1.64 -11.52 -7.10
C PRO A 5 -3.07 -10.98 -7.04
N LEU A 6 -4.02 -11.87 -6.72
CA LEU A 6 -5.45 -11.56 -6.78
C LEU A 6 -5.96 -11.04 -5.44
N TRP A 7 -6.20 -9.73 -5.36
CA TRP A 7 -6.67 -9.06 -4.14
C TRP A 7 -7.83 -9.76 -3.39
N PRO A 8 -8.90 -10.24 -4.05
CA PRO A 8 -10.03 -10.88 -3.33
C PRO A 8 -9.66 -12.13 -2.51
N TRP A 9 -8.54 -12.76 -2.84
CA TRP A 9 -8.07 -14.00 -2.22
C TRP A 9 -6.80 -13.78 -1.42
N GLU A 10 -5.78 -13.22 -2.06
CA GLU A 10 -4.43 -13.06 -1.49
C GLU A 10 -4.30 -11.80 -0.63
N GLY A 11 -5.19 -10.82 -0.79
CA GLY A 11 -5.18 -9.57 -0.01
C GLY A 11 -5.84 -9.67 1.37
N ARG A 12 -6.49 -10.80 1.70
CA ARG A 12 -7.29 -10.94 2.93
C ARG A 12 -6.46 -10.82 4.21
N ASP A 13 -5.29 -11.42 4.19
CA ASP A 13 -4.35 -11.41 5.32
C ASP A 13 -3.28 -10.33 5.16
N TRP A 14 -3.45 -9.43 4.18
CA TRP A 14 -2.51 -8.32 3.98
C TRP A 14 -2.57 -7.36 5.17
N PRO A 15 -1.43 -6.98 5.76
CA PRO A 15 -1.43 -6.07 6.90
C PRO A 15 -2.11 -4.76 6.54
N ASN A 16 -2.92 -4.19 7.45
CA ASN A 16 -3.67 -2.96 7.22
C ASN A 16 -4.64 -2.99 6.01
N ALA A 17 -5.11 -4.17 5.57
CA ALA A 17 -6.03 -4.32 4.43
C ALA A 17 -7.30 -3.43 4.51
N GLY A 18 -7.79 -3.12 5.72
CA GLY A 18 -8.96 -2.24 5.90
C GLY A 18 -8.75 -0.80 5.41
N VAL A 19 -7.50 -0.39 5.16
CA VAL A 19 -7.15 0.92 4.59
C VAL A 19 -6.51 0.82 3.21
N SER A 20 -6.53 -0.37 2.59
CA SER A 20 -6.11 -0.59 1.22
C SER A 20 -7.13 -0.05 0.21
N ARG A 21 -6.63 0.46 -0.91
CA ARG A 21 -7.41 0.99 -2.03
C ARG A 21 -6.64 0.73 -3.33
N PHE A 22 -7.38 0.65 -4.44
CA PHE A 22 -6.82 0.65 -5.79
C PHE A 22 -7.08 1.98 -6.46
N VAL A 23 -6.03 2.59 -7.03
CA VAL A 23 -6.10 3.91 -7.67
C VAL A 23 -5.58 3.82 -9.09
N ARG A 24 -6.43 4.18 -10.07
CA ARG A 24 -6.02 4.27 -11.48
C ARG A 24 -5.24 5.56 -11.72
N ALA A 25 -3.96 5.46 -12.09
CA ALA A 25 -3.13 6.62 -12.43
C ALA A 25 -2.01 6.26 -13.41
N ALA A 26 -1.70 7.18 -14.33
CA ALA A 26 -0.56 7.06 -15.26
C ALA A 26 -0.46 5.71 -16.02
N GLY A 27 -1.58 5.09 -16.37
CA GLY A 27 -1.55 3.81 -17.11
C GLY A 27 -1.55 2.54 -16.24
N PHE A 28 -1.41 2.67 -14.91
CA PHE A 28 -1.47 1.55 -13.95
C PHE A 28 -2.66 1.62 -12.98
N ASP A 29 -2.99 0.47 -12.39
CA ASP A 29 -3.85 0.33 -11.21
C ASP A 29 -2.94 0.13 -9.99
N TRP A 30 -2.87 1.12 -9.12
CA TRP A 30 -1.96 1.14 -7.98
C TRP A 30 -2.65 0.62 -6.73
N HIS A 31 -2.08 -0.40 -6.09
CA HIS A 31 -2.40 -0.72 -4.71
C HIS A 31 -1.72 0.26 -3.75
N VAL A 32 -2.53 0.93 -2.95
CA VAL A 32 -2.10 1.88 -1.93
C VAL A 32 -2.79 1.62 -0.61
N GLN A 33 -2.14 1.94 0.48
CA GLN A 33 -2.74 2.02 1.81
C GLN A 33 -2.73 3.47 2.27
N ARG A 34 -3.84 3.94 2.84
CA ARG A 34 -3.91 5.32 3.37
C ARG A 34 -4.68 5.42 4.67
N ILE A 35 -4.03 5.96 5.70
CA ILE A 35 -4.61 6.15 7.04
C ILE A 35 -4.06 7.41 7.70
N GLY A 36 -4.81 7.95 8.66
CA GLY A 36 -4.41 9.12 9.45
C GLY A 36 -4.93 10.42 8.86
N SER A 37 -4.40 11.52 9.39
CA SER A 37 -4.77 12.89 9.03
C SER A 37 -3.62 13.84 9.40
N GLY A 38 -3.55 15.02 8.78
CA GLY A 38 -2.48 16.00 9.02
C GLY A 38 -1.56 16.18 7.81
N PRO A 39 -0.29 16.59 8.02
CA PRO A 39 0.68 16.71 6.92
C PRO A 39 0.86 15.38 6.19
N LYS A 40 1.06 15.44 4.87
CA LYS A 40 1.16 14.24 4.03
C LYS A 40 2.55 13.64 4.11
N VAL A 41 2.63 12.32 4.24
CA VAL A 41 3.86 11.55 4.11
C VAL A 41 3.66 10.37 3.17
N VAL A 42 4.65 10.10 2.32
CA VAL A 42 4.66 8.97 1.40
C VAL A 42 5.72 7.97 1.86
N LEU A 43 5.33 6.70 1.97
CA LEU A 43 6.21 5.59 2.33
C LEU A 43 6.49 4.74 1.08
N LEU A 44 7.76 4.70 0.66
CA LEU A 44 8.23 3.92 -0.49
C LEU A 44 9.06 2.74 0.00
N HIS A 45 8.65 1.52 -0.35
CA HIS A 45 9.38 0.32 0.03
C HIS A 45 10.66 0.12 -0.81
N GLY A 46 11.54 -0.78 -0.35
CA GLY A 46 12.76 -1.18 -1.08
C GLY A 46 12.52 -2.31 -2.09
N THR A 47 13.59 -2.78 -2.74
CA THR A 47 13.53 -3.86 -3.75
C THR A 47 12.94 -5.16 -3.19
N GLY A 48 12.04 -5.81 -3.95
CA GLY A 48 11.44 -7.10 -3.57
C GLY A 48 10.42 -7.02 -2.43
N ALA A 49 10.04 -5.81 -2.02
CA ALA A 49 9.10 -5.56 -0.95
C ALA A 49 7.78 -4.96 -1.48
N ALA A 50 6.89 -4.58 -0.57
CA ALA A 50 5.61 -3.92 -0.86
C ALA A 50 5.15 -3.11 0.37
N THR A 51 3.93 -2.58 0.35
CA THR A 51 3.27 -1.88 1.47
C THR A 51 3.37 -2.60 2.82
N HIS A 52 3.40 -3.95 2.83
CA HIS A 52 3.54 -4.74 4.06
C HIS A 52 4.81 -4.42 4.88
N SER A 53 5.85 -3.84 4.27
CA SER A 53 7.06 -3.39 4.98
C SER A 53 6.75 -2.33 6.04
N TRP A 54 5.64 -1.60 5.87
CA TRP A 54 5.22 -0.52 6.76
C TRP A 54 4.15 -0.92 7.75
N ARG A 55 3.83 -2.22 7.86
CA ARG A 55 2.70 -2.74 8.68
C ARG A 55 2.65 -2.16 10.10
N ASP A 56 3.80 -2.03 10.75
CA ASP A 56 3.92 -1.60 12.14
C ASP A 56 4.18 -0.08 12.26
N ALA A 57 4.88 0.50 11.28
CA ALA A 57 5.22 1.92 11.29
C ALA A 57 4.05 2.83 10.88
N MET A 58 3.22 2.37 9.94
CA MET A 58 2.13 3.15 9.37
C MET A 58 1.09 3.58 10.43
N PRO A 59 0.61 2.70 11.33
CA PRO A 59 -0.30 3.11 12.41
C PRO A 59 0.31 4.12 13.38
N LEU A 60 1.62 4.01 13.65
CA LEU A 60 2.33 4.94 14.53
C LEU A 60 2.52 6.33 13.91
N LEU A 61 2.74 6.39 12.59
CA LEU A 61 2.84 7.66 11.88
C LEU A 61 1.47 8.33 11.70
N ALA A 62 0.41 7.53 11.61
CA ALA A 62 -0.95 8.02 11.37
C ALA A 62 -1.54 8.84 12.52
N SER A 63 -0.95 8.81 13.73
CA SER A 63 -1.30 9.72 14.82
C SER A 63 -0.86 11.17 14.55
N HIS A 64 0.04 11.39 13.59
CA HIS A 64 0.63 12.71 13.29
C HIS A 64 0.50 13.13 11.82
N PHE A 65 0.33 12.18 10.90
CA PHE A 65 0.37 12.40 9.47
C PHE A 65 -0.82 11.75 8.73
N ASP A 66 -1.12 12.28 7.54
CA ASP A 66 -1.88 11.56 6.51
C ASP A 66 -0.90 10.68 5.73
N VAL A 67 -0.85 9.39 6.10
CA VAL A 67 0.16 8.44 5.63
C VAL A 67 -0.34 7.72 4.39
N LEU A 68 0.44 7.80 3.30
CA LEU A 68 0.22 7.02 2.08
C LEU A 68 1.39 6.04 1.88
N ALA A 69 1.12 4.75 1.94
CA ALA A 69 2.06 3.72 1.50
C ALA A 69 1.59 3.19 0.14
N MET A 70 2.52 2.92 -0.77
CA MET A 70 2.21 2.44 -2.11
C MET A 70 3.08 1.25 -2.49
N ASP A 71 2.49 0.31 -3.23
CA ASP A 71 3.26 -0.70 -3.94
C ASP A 71 3.85 -0.05 -5.20
N LEU A 72 5.16 -0.19 -5.40
CA LEU A 72 5.84 0.26 -6.62
C LEU A 72 5.50 -0.69 -7.79
N PRO A 73 5.59 -0.24 -9.05
CA PRO A 73 5.17 -1.05 -10.20
C PRO A 73 5.85 -2.43 -10.24
N GLY A 74 5.04 -3.48 -10.45
CA GLY A 74 5.49 -4.87 -10.51
C GLY A 74 5.74 -5.50 -9.13
N HIS A 75 5.28 -4.87 -8.06
CA HIS A 75 5.40 -5.36 -6.69
C HIS A 75 4.04 -5.37 -6.00
N GLY A 76 3.88 -6.29 -5.05
CA GLY A 76 2.62 -6.44 -4.32
C GLY A 76 1.45 -6.55 -5.29
N PHE A 77 0.46 -5.67 -5.14
CA PHE A 77 -0.75 -5.67 -5.95
C PHE A 77 -0.82 -4.52 -6.98
N THR A 78 0.32 -3.94 -7.36
CA THR A 78 0.46 -2.98 -8.48
C THR A 78 1.17 -3.60 -9.66
#